data_AF-A0A6N8Y7X3-F1
#
_entry.id   AF-A0A6N8Y7X3-F1
#
_cell.length_a   1.000
_cell.length_b   1.000
_cell.length_c   1.000
_cell.angle_alpha   90.00
_cell.angle_beta   90.00
_cell.angle_gamma   90.00
#
_symmetry.space_group_name_H-M   'P 1'
#
loop_
_entity.id
_entity.type
_entity.pdbx_description
1 polymer ?
#
loop_
_entity_poly.entity_id
_entity_poly.type
_entity_poly.pdbx_seq_one_letter_code
_entity_poly.pdbx_strand_id
1 'polypeptide(L)' 'MSLQPVRRCEECGYETTAKTDICLSCGERMRRRVKGGIRGLIRSLVLIAVAIYILLSAFKVFGLSLAVRCCG' A
#
# COMPACT_ATOMS: atom_id res chain seq x y z
N MET A 1 28.21 6.39 1.39
CA MET A 1 27.70 7.67 0.85
C MET A 1 26.18 7.70 0.96
N SER A 2 25.62 8.57 1.80
CA SER A 2 24.17 8.80 1.88
C SER A 2 23.80 9.90 0.88
N LEU A 3 23.32 9.52 -0.32
CA LEU A 3 22.85 10.48 -1.32
C LEU A 3 21.51 11.07 -0.84
N GLN A 4 21.54 12.16 -0.07
CA GLN A 4 20.31 12.86 0.29
C GLN A 4 19.74 13.52 -0.97
N PRO A 5 18.46 13.29 -1.31
CA PRO A 5 17.87 13.89 -2.50
C PRO A 5 17.78 15.41 -2.31
N VAL A 6 18.50 16.18 -3.12
CA VAL A 6 18.35 17.63 -3.20
C VAL A 6 16.92 17.93 -3.64
N ARG A 7 16.19 18.70 -2.82
CA ARG A 7 14.84 19.16 -3.13
C ARG A 7 14.90 20.63 -3.49
N ARG A 8 14.32 20.97 -4.63
CA ARG A 8 14.18 22.34 -5.09
C ARG A 8 12.77 22.83 -4.82
N CYS A 9 12.63 24.03 -4.26
CA CYS A 9 11.35 24.68 -4.12
C CYS A 9 10.84 25.09 -5.51
N GLU A 10 9.61 24.70 -5.87
CA GLU A 10 9.01 25.04 -7.17
C GLU A 10 8.66 26.54 -7.29
N GLU A 11 8.49 27.24 -6.16
CA GLU A 11 8.12 28.66 -6.13
C GLU A 11 9.32 29.60 -6.27
N CYS A 12 10.37 29.39 -5.48
CA CYS A 12 11.52 30.31 -5.42
C CYS A 12 12.83 29.71 -5.96
N GLY A 13 12.83 28.43 -6.33
CA GLY A 13 14.01 27.75 -6.84
C GLY A 13 15.07 27.43 -5.78
N TYR A 14 14.81 27.67 -4.49
CA TYR A 14 15.75 27.36 -3.41
C TYR A 14 15.99 25.85 -3.28
N GLU A 15 17.25 25.44 -3.26
CA GLU A 15 17.67 24.05 -3.17
C GLU A 15 18.05 23.71 -1.73
N THR A 16 17.44 22.68 -1.17
CA THR A 16 17.75 22.18 0.17
C THR A 16 17.91 20.68 0.17
N THR A 17 18.91 20.20 0.90
CA THR A 17 19.11 18.78 1.22
C THR A 17 18.31 18.36 2.46
N ALA A 18 17.80 19.33 3.22
CA ALA A 18 17.05 19.06 4.43
C ALA A 18 15.65 18.52 4.11
N LYS A 19 15.19 17.56 4.91
CA LYS A 19 13.85 16.97 4.80
C LYS A 19 12.82 17.88 5.47
N THR A 20 12.75 19.15 5.04
CA THR A 20 11.82 20.14 5.59
C THR A 20 10.52 20.15 4.80
N ASP A 21 9.41 20.34 5.51
CA ASP A 21 8.08 20.51 4.92
C ASP A 21 7.83 21.91 4.39
N ILE A 22 8.68 22.85 4.81
CA ILE A 22 8.58 24.26 4.52
C ILE A 22 9.89 24.71 3.90
N CYS A 23 9.79 25.54 2.87
CA CYS A 23 10.94 26.17 2.25
C CYS A 23 11.50 27.25 3.18
N LEU A 24 12.79 27.17 3.51
CA LEU A 24 13.46 28.12 4.40
C LEU A 24 13.60 29.52 3.78
N SER A 25 13.51 29.65 2.46
CA SER A 25 13.64 30.95 1.78
C SER A 25 12.32 31.69 1.59
N CYS A 26 11.21 30.99 1.31
CA CYS A 26 9.93 31.65 1.01
C CYS A 26 8.80 31.30 1.99
N GLY A 27 9.01 30.33 2.89
CA GLY A 27 7.97 29.87 3.81
C GLY A 27 6.90 28.98 3.17
N GLU A 28 7.00 28.68 1.88
CA GLU A 28 6.00 27.85 1.19
C GLU A 28 6.17 26.36 1.49
N ARG A 29 5.07 25.60 1.47
CA ARG A 29 5.11 24.15 1.72
C ARG A 29 5.81 23.42 0.58
N MET A 30 6.91 22.75 0.91
CA MET A 30 7.61 21.83 0.01
C MET A 30 6.68 20.64 -0.25
N ARG A 31 6.07 20.55 -1.44
CA ARG A 31 5.20 19.44 -1.82
C ARG A 31 5.96 18.12 -1.64
N ARG A 32 5.63 17.36 -0.59
CA ARG A 32 6.09 15.98 -0.49
C ARG A 32 5.47 15.23 -1.67
N ARG A 33 6.29 14.68 -2.56
CA ARG A 33 5.84 13.56 -3.38
C ARG A 33 5.51 12.42 -2.43
N VAL A 34 4.26 12.36 -1.99
CA VAL A 34 3.70 11.18 -1.34
C VAL A 34 3.80 10.10 -2.41
N LYS A 35 4.83 9.25 -2.33
CA LYS A 35 4.87 8.00 -3.08
C LYS A 35 3.76 7.13 -2.50
N GLY A 36 2.53 7.36 -2.95
CA GLY A 36 1.38 6.49 -2.73
C GLY A 36 1.67 5.17 -3.43
N GLY A 37 2.37 4.27 -2.74
CA GLY A 37 2.77 2.99 -3.29
C GLY A 37 1.61 2.01 -3.32
N ILE A 38 1.21 1.60 -4.51
CA ILE A 38 0.20 0.55 -4.79
C ILE A 38 0.53 -0.78 -4.06
N ARG A 39 1.78 -0.96 -3.61
CA ARG A 39 2.25 -2.11 -2.82
C ARG A 39 1.41 -2.39 -1.57
N GLY A 40 0.91 -1.35 -0.89
CA GLY A 40 0.03 -1.53 0.27
C GLY A 40 -1.34 -2.11 -0.10
N LEU A 41 -1.89 -1.65 -1.24
CA LEU A 41 -3.20 -2.06 -1.74
C LEU A 41 -3.18 -3.52 -2.23
N ILE A 42 -2.13 -3.91 -2.97
CA ILE A 42 -1.95 -5.27 -3.49
C ILE A 42 -1.84 -6.27 -2.33
N ARG A 43 -1.09 -5.94 -1.27
CA ARG A 43 -0.93 -6.83 -0.11
C ARG A 43 -2.27 -7.13 0.58
N SER A 44 -3.14 -6.12 0.69
CA SER A 44 -4.48 -6.29 1.26
C SER A 44 -5.37 -7.18 0.38
N LEU A 45 -5.38 -6.93 -0.94
CA LEU A 45 -6.15 -7.73 -1.91
C LEU A 45 -5.76 -9.22 -1.90
N VAL A 46 -4.46 -9.53 -1.83
CA VAL A 46 -3.98 -10.92 -1.80
C VAL A 46 -4.46 -11.65 -0.54
N LEU A 47 -4.41 -11.00 0.63
CA LEU A 47 -4.87 -11.62 1.88
C LEU A 47 -6.37 -11.93 1.84
N ILE A 48 -7.18 -11.02 1.31
CA ILE A 48 -8.63 -11.22 1.16
C ILE A 48 -8.91 -12.40 0.23
N ALA A 49 -8.23 -12.47 -0.93
CA ALA A 49 -8.41 -13.56 -1.88
C ALA A 49 -8.05 -14.93 -1.29
N VAL A 50 -6.95 -15.02 -0.52
CA VAL A 50 -6.55 -16.26 0.16
C VAL A 50 -7.59 -16.68 1.21
N ALA A 51 -8.10 -15.74 2.01
CA ALA A 51 -9.12 -16.04 3.00
C ALA A 51 -10.42 -16.57 2.35
N ILE A 52 -10.89 -15.95 1.27
CA ILE A 52 -12.07 -16.40 0.51
C ILE A 52 -11.83 -17.81 -0.06
N TYR A 53 -10.66 -18.07 -0.64
CA TYR A 53 -10.31 -19.38 -1.18
C TYR A 53 -10.33 -20.49 -0.11
N ILE A 54 -9.81 -20.22 1.09
CA ILE A 54 -9.83 -21.16 2.21
C ILE A 54 -11.27 -21.45 2.65
N LEU A 55 -12.11 -20.42 2.78
CA LEU A 55 -13.52 -20.56 3.15
C LEU A 55 -14.31 -21.36 2.11
N LEU A 56 -14.12 -21.08 0.81
CA LEU A 56 -14.76 -21.82 -0.28
C LEU A 56 -14.31 -23.29 -0.32
N SER A 57 -13.01 -23.54 -0.09
CA SER A 57 -12.47 -24.90 -0.04
C SER A 57 -13.06 -25.68 1.13
N ALA A 58 -13.15 -25.07 2.31
CA ALA A 58 -13.82 -25.66 3.47
C ALA A 58 -15.31 -25.93 3.17
N PHE A 59 -16.04 -24.94 2.64
CA PHE A 59 -17.45 -25.11 2.30
C PHE A 59 -17.67 -26.22 1.26
N LYS A 60 -16.77 -26.37 0.29
CA LYS A 60 -16.82 -27.45 -0.70
C LYS A 60 -16.58 -28.82 -0.07
N VAL A 61 -15.62 -28.95 0.85
CA VAL A 61 -15.35 -30.22 1.56
C VAL A 61 -16.50 -30.59 2.50
N PHE A 62 -17.04 -29.62 3.24
CA PHE A 62 -18.18 -29.83 4.13
C PHE A 62 -19.50 -30.06 3.36
N GLY A 63 -19.72 -29.37 2.24
CA GLY A 63 -20.88 -29.57 1.37
C GLY A 63 -20.86 -30.92 0.67
N LEU A 64 -19.70 -31.41 0.24
CA LEU A 64 -19.55 -32.76 -0.31
C LEU A 64 -19.84 -33.84 0.75
N SER A 65 -19.48 -33.57 2.02
CA SER A 65 -19.74 -34.48 3.14
C SER A 65 -21.23 -34.57 3.52
N LEU A 66 -22.02 -33.51 3.28
CA LEU A 66 -23.47 -33.54 3.49
C LEU A 66 -24.19 -34.32 2.38
N ALA A 67 -23.72 -34.22 1.13
CA ALA A 67 -24.31 -34.94 -0.01
C ALA A 67 -24.14 -36.47 0.08
N VAL A 68 -23.02 -36.96 0.61
CA VAL A 68 -22.75 -38.40 0.80
C VAL A 68 -23.61 -39.01 1.91
N ARG A 69 -24.13 -38.19 2.85
CA ARG A 69 -24.88 -38.67 4.02
C ARG A 69 -26.39 -38.83 3.80
N CYS A 70 -26.91 -38.46 2.62
CA CYS A 70 -28.32 -38.68 2.25
C CYS A 70 -28.55 -39.96 1.40
N CYS A 71 -27.52 -40.78 1.19
CA CYS A 71 -27.60 -42.02 0.39
C CYS A 71 -27.02 -43.26 1.13
N GLY A 72 -27.02 -43.24 2.46
CA GLY A 72 -26.59 -44.36 3.31
C GLY A 72 -27.70 -44.84 4.22
#